data_AF-A0AAW2K6Z7-F1
#
_entry.id   AF-A0AAW2K6Z7-F1
#
_cell.length_a   1.000
_cell.length_b   1.000
_cell.length_c   1.000
_cell.angle_alpha   90.00
_cell.angle_beta   90.00
_cell.angle_gamma   90.00
#
_symmetry.space_group_name_H-M   'P 1'
#
loop_
_entity.id
_entity.type
_entity.pdbx_description
1 polymer ?
#
loop_
_entity_poly.entity_id
_entity_poly.type
_entity_poly.pdbx_seq_one_letter_code
_entity_poly.pdbx_strand_id
1 'polypeptide(L)'
;MQQRKGKEAKVIDEAKKKLTENAVQKICRLIYDTGLPFNVVYYESLGPTIAAIGQYGPGMKLPSYYEVRAKYLKKELEHTNNIVKSCEDDQAKYVH
;
A
#
# COMPACT_ATOMS: atom_id res chain seq x y z
N MET A 1 -3.96 -38.86 10.77
CA MET A 1 -3.25 -37.56 10.73
C MET A 1 -3.64 -36.68 9.53
N GLN A 2 -4.05 -37.22 8.37
CA GLN A 2 -4.44 -36.39 7.19
C GLN A 2 -5.73 -35.55 7.38
N GLN A 3 -6.72 -36.03 8.15
CA GLN A 3 -7.98 -35.29 8.37
C GLN A 3 -7.82 -34.01 9.24
N ARG A 4 -6.79 -33.93 10.10
CA ARG A 4 -6.51 -32.72 10.92
C ARG A 4 -5.96 -31.59 10.07
N LYS A 5 -4.99 -31.89 9.18
CA LYS A 5 -4.41 -30.90 8.25
C LYS A 5 -5.45 -30.25 7.33
N GLY A 6 -6.44 -31.02 6.87
CA GLY A 6 -7.53 -30.48 6.03
C GLY A 6 -8.53 -29.59 6.78
N LYS A 7 -8.77 -29.85 8.07
CA LYS A 7 -9.62 -28.99 8.92
C LYS A 7 -8.88 -27.70 9.32
N GLU A 8 -7.61 -27.80 9.67
CA GLU A 8 -6.75 -26.66 10.01
C GLU A 8 -6.60 -25.70 8.83
N ALA A 9 -6.40 -26.22 7.61
CA ALA A 9 -6.33 -25.39 6.40
C ALA A 9 -7.62 -24.58 6.15
N LYS A 10 -8.79 -25.20 6.34
CA LYS A 10 -10.09 -24.51 6.19
C LYS A 10 -10.28 -23.40 7.22
N VAL A 11 -9.91 -23.65 8.48
CA VAL A 11 -10.01 -22.63 9.54
C VAL A 11 -9.08 -21.44 9.26
N ILE A 12 -7.87 -21.70 8.77
CA ILE A 12 -6.93 -20.63 8.38
C ILE A 12 -7.47 -19.82 7.20
N ASP A 13 -8.07 -20.46 6.22
CA ASP A 13 -8.67 -19.79 5.06
C ASP A 13 -9.85 -18.89 5.46
N GLU A 14 -10.75 -19.40 6.31
CA GLU A 14 -11.87 -18.63 6.85
C GLU A 14 -11.39 -17.44 7.70
N ALA A 15 -10.34 -17.63 8.51
CA ALA A 15 -9.75 -16.56 9.29
C ALA A 15 -9.13 -15.47 8.40
N LYS A 16 -8.40 -15.87 7.35
CA LYS A 16 -7.86 -14.95 6.35
C LYS A 16 -8.96 -14.17 5.65
N LYS A 17 -10.04 -14.84 5.25
CA LYS A 17 -11.20 -14.19 4.62
C LYS A 17 -11.81 -13.11 5.51
N LYS A 18 -12.03 -13.41 6.80
CA LYS A 18 -12.55 -12.43 7.76
C LYS A 18 -11.62 -11.23 7.97
N LEU A 19 -10.31 -11.48 8.02
CA LEU A 19 -9.31 -10.40 8.10
C LEU A 19 -9.33 -9.52 6.85
N THR A 20 -9.41 -10.12 5.67
CA THR A 20 -9.52 -9.42 4.39
C THR A 20 -10.79 -8.58 4.33
N GLU A 21 -11.95 -9.15 4.66
CA GLU A 21 -13.23 -8.43 4.67
C GLU A 21 -13.19 -7.23 5.61
N ASN A 22 -12.65 -7.38 6.81
CA ASN A 22 -12.48 -6.27 7.75
C ASN A 22 -11.53 -5.20 7.21
N ALA A 23 -10.38 -5.58 6.66
CA ALA A 23 -9.43 -4.63 6.08
C ALA A 23 -10.04 -3.83 4.92
N VAL A 24 -10.70 -4.51 3.99
CA VAL A 24 -11.41 -3.89 2.86
C VAL A 24 -12.48 -2.93 3.36
N GLN A 25 -13.29 -3.33 4.35
CA GLN A 25 -14.31 -2.46 4.92
C GLN A 25 -13.71 -1.18 5.54
N LYS A 26 -12.57 -1.28 6.22
CA LYS A 26 -11.88 -0.10 6.79
C LYS A 26 -11.31 0.82 5.70
N ILE A 27 -10.77 0.25 4.61
CA ILE A 27 -10.32 1.04 3.46
C ILE A 27 -11.50 1.78 2.82
N CYS A 28 -12.63 1.11 2.59
CA CYS A 28 -13.83 1.75 2.05
C CYS A 28 -14.32 2.90 2.95
N ARG A 29 -14.35 2.71 4.27
CA ARG A 29 -14.71 3.78 5.22
C ARG A 29 -13.77 4.97 5.10
N LEU A 30 -12.46 4.74 5.06
CA LEU A 30 -11.48 5.81 4.89
C LEU A 30 -11.74 6.61 3.59
N ILE A 31 -12.04 5.92 2.49
CA ILE A 31 -12.35 6.57 1.20
C ILE A 31 -13.59 7.46 1.33
N TYR A 32 -14.66 6.96 1.95
CA TYR A 32 -15.88 7.73 2.16
C TYR A 32 -15.69 8.92 3.10
N ASP A 33 -14.96 8.74 4.20
CA ASP A 33 -14.74 9.76 5.22
C ASP A 33 -13.87 10.92 4.72
N THR A 34 -12.89 10.62 3.85
CA THR A 34 -11.93 11.59 3.33
C THR A 34 -12.36 12.23 2.00
N GLY A 35 -13.47 11.76 1.41
CA GLY A 35 -13.93 12.21 0.10
C GLY A 35 -12.99 11.82 -1.05
N LEU A 36 -12.20 10.75 -0.87
CA LEU A 36 -11.35 10.23 -1.95
C LEU A 36 -12.23 9.64 -3.07
N PRO A 37 -11.86 9.84 -4.34
CA PRO A 37 -12.55 9.19 -5.45
C PRO A 37 -12.33 7.67 -5.40
N PHE A 38 -13.34 6.89 -5.81
CA PHE A 38 -13.27 5.43 -5.79
C PHE A 38 -12.18 4.86 -6.70
N ASN A 39 -11.71 5.63 -7.68
CA ASN A 39 -10.61 5.25 -8.54
C ASN A 39 -9.27 5.06 -7.79
N VAL A 40 -9.19 5.46 -6.50
CA VAL A 40 -8.00 5.24 -5.68
C VAL A 40 -7.56 3.78 -5.60
N VAL A 41 -8.52 2.84 -5.74
CA VAL A 41 -8.25 1.40 -5.75
C VAL A 41 -7.47 0.92 -6.97
N TYR A 42 -7.42 1.73 -8.04
CA TYR A 42 -6.68 1.43 -9.26
C TYR A 42 -5.28 2.06 -9.29
N TYR A 43 -4.93 2.92 -8.34
CA TYR A 43 -3.58 3.49 -8.31
C TYR A 43 -2.56 2.42 -7.91
N GLU A 44 -1.47 2.35 -8.68
CA GLU A 44 -0.37 1.40 -8.47
C GLU A 44 0.26 1.55 -7.07
N SER A 45 0.16 2.73 -6.45
CA SER A 45 0.67 3.00 -5.11
C SER A 45 -0.10 2.31 -3.99
N LEU A 46 -1.36 1.90 -4.20
CA LEU A 46 -2.19 1.33 -3.14
C LEU A 46 -1.69 -0.04 -2.68
N GLY A 47 -1.31 -0.91 -3.61
CA GLY A 47 -0.80 -2.25 -3.31
C GLY A 47 0.46 -2.23 -2.40
N PRO A 48 1.53 -1.52 -2.81
CA PRO A 48 2.72 -1.31 -1.98
C PRO A 48 2.41 -0.66 -0.62
N THR A 49 1.47 0.30 -0.58
CA THR A 49 1.06 0.94 0.68
C THR A 49 0.46 -0.07 1.65
N ILE A 50 -0.50 -0.89 1.20
CA ILE A 50 -1.12 -1.94 2.03
C ILE A 50 -0.08 -2.97 2.47
N ALA A 51 0.83 -3.38 1.58
CA ALA A 51 1.89 -4.33 1.89
C ALA A 51 2.84 -3.78 2.99
N ALA A 52 3.26 -2.51 2.89
CA ALA A 52 4.13 -1.88 3.88
C ALA A 52 3.44 -1.78 5.26
N ILE A 53 2.16 -1.40 5.30
CA ILE A 53 1.38 -1.36 6.55
C ILE A 53 1.24 -2.78 7.14
N GLY A 54 0.95 -3.78 6.30
CA GLY A 54 0.81 -5.17 6.72
C GLY A 54 2.12 -5.78 7.24
N GLN A 55 3.26 -5.43 6.65
CA GLN A 55 4.59 -5.84 7.10
C GLN A 55 4.99 -5.21 8.44
N TYR A 56 4.61 -3.96 8.70
CA TYR A 56 4.79 -3.34 10.00
C TYR A 56 3.93 -4.05 11.07
N GLY A 57 2.65 -4.28 10.78
CA GLY A 57 1.69 -4.94 11.67
C GLY A 57 0.96 -4.01 12.64
N PRO A 58 0.33 -4.55 13.69
CA PRO A 58 -0.40 -3.76 14.67
C PRO A 58 0.49 -2.77 15.43
N GLY A 59 -0.02 -1.57 15.70
CA GLY A 59 0.69 -0.54 16.47
C GLY A 59 1.45 0.49 15.63
N MET A 60 1.28 0.50 14.30
CA MET A 60 1.79 1.57 13.45
C MET A 60 1.14 2.89 13.86
N LYS A 61 1.97 3.90 14.17
CA LYS A 61 1.47 5.26 14.39
C LYS A 61 1.13 5.89 13.05
N LEU A 62 0.01 6.59 12.99
CA LEU A 62 -0.31 7.46 11.87
C LEU A 62 0.78 8.53 11.72
N PRO A 63 1.15 8.91 10.49
CA PRO A 63 2.05 10.03 10.29
C PRO A 63 1.38 11.31 10.77
N SER A 64 2.15 12.19 11.39
CA SER A 64 1.68 13.52 11.76
C SER A 64 1.54 14.43 10.54
N TYR A 65 0.71 15.46 10.65
CA TYR A 65 0.55 16.47 9.58
C TYR A 65 1.89 17.09 9.16
N TYR A 66 2.77 17.38 10.12
CA TYR A 66 4.10 17.95 9.85
C TYR A 66 4.99 16.98 9.07
N GLU A 67 4.99 15.70 9.46
CA GLU A 67 5.75 14.68 8.75
C GLU A 67 5.29 14.55 7.30
N VAL A 68 3.97 14.50 7.05
CA VAL A 68 3.41 14.40 5.70
C VAL A 68 3.82 15.62 4.86
N ARG A 69 3.52 16.84 5.33
CA ARG A 69 3.72 18.06 4.52
C ARG A 69 5.18 18.45 4.29
N ALA A 70 6.09 18.05 5.17
CA ALA A 70 7.48 18.50 5.12
C ALA A 70 8.43 17.35 4.77
N LYS A 71 8.52 16.36 5.67
CA LYS A 71 9.52 15.29 5.56
C LYS A 71 9.23 14.34 4.41
N TYR A 72 8.02 13.81 4.34
CA TYR A 72 7.66 12.80 3.34
C TYR A 72 7.39 13.43 1.98
N LEU A 73 6.79 14.62 1.92
CA LEU A 73 6.67 15.36 0.66
C LEU A 73 8.04 15.60 0.01
N LYS A 74 9.06 15.99 0.78
CA LYS A 74 10.43 16.15 0.26
C LYS A 74 11.01 14.84 -0.28
N LYS A 75 10.76 13.71 0.39
CA LYS A 75 11.21 12.40 -0.06
C LYS A 75 10.57 11.98 -1.38
N GLU A 76 9.27 12.20 -1.54
CA GLU A 76 8.56 11.89 -2.80
C GLU A 76 9.03 12.78 -3.95
N LEU A 77 9.36 14.05 -3.67
CA LEU A 77 9.97 14.96 -4.64
C LEU A 77 11.35 14.48 -5.10
N GLU A 78 12.22 14.10 -4.16
CA GLU A 78 13.53 13.53 -4.47
C GLU A 78 13.41 12.23 -5.27
N HIS A 79 12.47 11.36 -4.90
CA HIS A 79 12.20 10.13 -5.64
C HIS A 79 11.79 10.40 -7.09
N THR A 80 10.87 11.34 -7.30
CA THR A 80 10.39 11.71 -8.63
C THR A 80 11.51 12.31 -9.47
N ASN A 81 12.33 13.21 -8.91
CA ASN A 81 13.48 13.80 -9.61
C ASN A 81 14.49 12.74 -10.04
N ASN A 82 14.71 11.71 -9.21
CA ASN A 82 15.60 10.61 -9.56
C ASN A 82 15.04 9.76 -10.71
N ILE A 83 13.73 9.51 -10.73
CA ILE A 83 13.07 8.81 -11.84
C ILE A 83 13.22 9.62 -13.14
N VAL A 84 12.91 10.92 -13.10
CA VAL A 84 13.01 11.79 -14.28
C VAL A 84 14.44 11.78 -14.82
N LYS A 85 15.44 11.98 -13.96
CA LYS A 85 16.85 11.95 -14.36
C LYS A 85 17.25 10.62 -15.00
N SER A 86 16.83 9.50 -14.40
CA SER A 86 17.12 8.17 -14.97
C SER A 86 16.49 7.97 -16.34
N CYS A 87 15.30 8.53 -16.56
CA CYS A 87 14.61 8.49 -17.85
C CYS A 87 15.33 9.34 -18.90
N GLU A 88 15.82 10.52 -18.53
CA GLU A 88 16.65 11.39 -19.39
C GLU A 88 17.97 10.70 -19.78
N ASP A 89 18.66 10.10 -18.81
CA ASP A 89 19.90 9.36 -19.01
C ASP A 89 19.69 8.14 -19.94
N ASP A 90 18.57 7.43 -19.78
CA ASP A 90 18.20 6.32 -20.67
C ASP A 90 17.83 6.81 -22.07
N GLN A 91 17.08 7.91 -22.20
CA GLN A 91 16.75 8.49 -23.49
C GLN A 91 18.01 8.96 -24.23
N ALA A 92 19.00 9.54 -23.53
CA ALA A 92 20.26 9.99 -24.11
C ALA A 92 21.08 8.85 -24.73
N LYS A 93 20.91 7.60 -24.28
CA LYS A 93 21.57 6.42 -24.86
C LYS A 93 21.05 6.04 -26.26
N TYR A 94 19.85 6.50 -26.63
CA TYR A 94 19.21 6.15 -27.91
C TYR A 94 19.18 7.31 -28.92
N VAL A 95 19.70 8.48 -28.55
CA VAL A 95 19.73 9.69 -29.40
C VAL A 95 21.14 9.93 -30.01
N HIS A 96 22.06 8.98 -29.79
CA HIS A 96 23.34 8.84 -30.51
C HIS A 96 23.38 7.52 -31.29
#